data_AF-A0A956HLF1-F1
#
_entry.id   AF-A0A956HLF1-F1
#
_cell.length_a   1.000
_cell.length_b   1.000
_cell.length_c   1.000
_cell.angle_alpha   90.00
_cell.angle_beta   90.00
_cell.angle_gamma   90.00
#
_symmetry.space_group_name_H-M   'P 1'
#
loop_
_entity.id
_entity.type
_entity.pdbx_description
1 polymer ?
#
loop_
_entity_poly.entity_id
_entity_poly.type
_entity_poly.pdbx_seq_one_letter_code
_entity_poly.pdbx_strand_id
1 'polypeptide(L)'
;GGYDLSTLERAALRRRLVDGDYAAVIAALADEVELAPQLELWRIVALRRLLRFDEAAARLRALLADDARARAIHRELLALLRTDVDGFGALVREAAGAAQHRALLVEAWTQAFQMSRGDDAPARALLGGLVELAADALAPNAAVELRLLRARVRAELGMRARAREDYEAALSLLDALPQELALPSLGLREPRARVLFELAILALRSGDLEAARAATTTLLASTRDVDLYEDMLRARAEFAPLLPVIDGAARRDDP
;
A
#
# COMPACT_ATOMS: atom_id res chain seq x y z
N GLY A 1 18.76 5.09 30.41
CA GLY A 1 19.98 4.40 29.98
C GLY A 1 19.60 2.96 29.87
N GLY A 2 19.12 2.56 28.69
CA GLY A 2 18.34 1.33 28.53
C GLY A 2 19.15 0.07 28.78
N TYR A 3 18.52 -0.93 29.39
CA TYR A 3 19.11 -2.24 29.60
C TYR A 3 19.42 -2.89 28.25
N ASP A 4 20.70 -3.19 28.02
CA ASP A 4 21.20 -3.79 26.78
C ASP A 4 21.64 -5.24 27.04
N LEU A 5 20.76 -6.19 26.69
CA LEU A 5 21.06 -7.60 26.70
C LEU A 5 22.24 -7.91 25.76
N SER A 6 23.11 -8.83 26.18
CA SER A 6 24.17 -9.34 25.31
C SER A 6 23.59 -9.94 24.02
N THR A 7 24.40 -9.96 22.97
CA THR A 7 24.01 -10.56 21.66
C THR A 7 23.50 -12.00 21.81
N LEU A 8 24.09 -12.77 22.73
CA LEU A 8 23.69 -14.15 22.99
C LEU A 8 22.32 -14.25 23.68
N GLU A 9 22.05 -13.39 24.66
CA GLU A 9 20.75 -13.34 25.34
C GLU A 9 19.64 -12.88 24.40
N ARG A 10 19.91 -11.87 23.56
CA ARG A 10 18.99 -11.44 22.50
C ARG A 10 18.68 -12.57 21.52
N ALA A 11 19.69 -13.34 21.12
CA ALA A 11 19.50 -14.50 20.24
C ALA A 11 18.66 -15.61 20.91
N ALA A 12 18.87 -15.86 22.20
CA ALA A 12 18.09 -16.83 22.96
C ALA A 12 16.62 -16.42 23.10
N LEU A 13 16.34 -15.14 23.41
CA LEU A 13 14.97 -14.62 23.45
C LEU A 13 14.27 -14.70 22.10
N ARG A 14 14.98 -14.35 21.02
CA ARG A 14 14.45 -14.45 19.67
C ARG A 14 14.09 -15.90 19.32
N ARG A 15 14.93 -16.86 19.70
CA ARG A 15 14.65 -18.29 19.50
C ARG A 15 13.38 -18.70 20.24
N ARG A 16 13.23 -18.32 21.51
CA ARG A 16 12.01 -18.61 22.30
C ARG A 16 10.74 -18.04 21.68
N LEU A 17 10.80 -16.82 21.12
CA LEU A 17 9.67 -16.24 20.39
C LEU A 17 9.26 -17.08 19.17
N VAL A 18 10.25 -17.59 18.43
CA VAL A 18 10.03 -18.43 17.24
C VAL A 18 9.48 -19.80 17.65
N ASP A 19 10.00 -20.38 18.72
CA ASP A 19 9.60 -21.69 19.24
C ASP A 19 8.24 -21.66 19.97
N GLY A 20 7.68 -20.46 20.19
CA GLY A 20 6.37 -20.29 20.83
C GLY A 20 6.40 -20.24 22.36
N ASP A 21 7.58 -20.18 22.98
CA ASP A 21 7.74 -20.06 24.44
C ASP A 21 7.58 -18.60 24.90
N TYR A 22 6.37 -18.07 24.70
CA TYR A 22 6.04 -16.68 24.99
C TYR A 22 6.07 -16.37 26.49
N ALA A 23 5.77 -17.35 27.35
CA ALA A 23 5.80 -17.19 28.79
C ALA A 23 7.24 -16.96 29.28
N ALA A 24 8.21 -17.73 28.77
CA ALA A 24 9.61 -17.53 29.13
C ALA A 24 10.17 -16.20 28.59
N VAL A 25 9.68 -15.71 27.45
CA VAL A 25 10.04 -14.37 26.94
C VAL A 25 9.53 -13.28 27.88
N ILE A 26 8.28 -13.34 28.32
CA ILE A 26 7.73 -12.37 29.26
C ILE A 26 8.48 -12.42 30.59
N ALA A 27 8.74 -13.62 31.12
CA ALA A 27 9.45 -13.80 32.38
C ALA A 27 10.86 -13.21 32.33
N ALA A 28 11.59 -13.45 31.23
CA ALA A 28 12.95 -12.93 31.04
C ALA A 28 13.00 -11.40 30.87
N LEU A 29 11.87 -10.76 30.56
CA LEU A 29 11.74 -9.31 30.38
C LEU A 29 10.94 -8.65 31.51
N ALA A 30 10.58 -9.40 32.57
CA ALA A 30 9.60 -8.97 33.56
C ALA A 30 10.10 -7.81 34.44
N ASP A 31 11.36 -7.90 34.89
CA ASP A 31 11.94 -7.02 35.90
C ASP A 31 12.61 -5.77 35.31
N GLU A 32 12.65 -5.66 33.98
CA GLU A 32 13.32 -4.56 33.29
C GLU A 32 12.42 -3.32 33.19
N VAL A 33 12.88 -2.22 33.80
CA VAL A 33 12.15 -0.95 33.88
C VAL A 33 12.23 -0.17 32.57
N GLU A 34 13.36 -0.24 31.86
CA GLU A 34 13.60 0.49 30.61
C GLU A 34 14.17 -0.45 29.54
N LEU A 35 13.26 -1.17 28.86
CA LEU A 35 13.63 -2.06 27.76
C LEU A 35 13.95 -1.28 26.48
N ALA A 36 14.99 -1.74 25.78
CA ALA A 36 15.24 -1.32 24.41
C ALA A 36 13.96 -1.51 23.55
N PRO A 37 13.64 -0.61 22.60
CA PRO A 37 12.37 -0.64 21.86
C PRO A 37 12.05 -1.98 21.19
N GLN A 38 13.08 -2.64 20.65
CA GLN A 38 12.93 -3.95 20.01
C GLN A 38 12.56 -5.06 21.02
N LEU A 39 13.11 -5.03 22.23
CA LEU A 39 12.78 -5.98 23.29
C LEU A 39 11.36 -5.73 23.84
N GLU A 40 10.95 -4.46 23.94
CA GLU A 40 9.57 -4.12 24.29
C GLU A 40 8.59 -4.64 23.22
N LEU A 41 8.93 -4.49 21.93
CA LEU A 41 8.11 -5.06 20.85
C LEU A 41 8.01 -6.59 20.94
N TRP A 42 9.10 -7.28 21.28
CA TRP A 42 9.08 -8.73 21.50
C TRP A 42 8.19 -9.14 22.67
N ARG A 43 8.22 -8.38 23.77
CA ARG A 43 7.30 -8.57 24.90
C ARG A 43 5.85 -8.38 24.46
N ILE A 44 5.56 -7.36 23.66
CA ILE A 44 4.23 -7.09 23.10
C ILE A 44 3.76 -8.26 22.22
N VAL A 45 4.64 -8.81 21.37
CA VAL A 45 4.35 -9.99 20.54
C VAL A 45 4.00 -11.20 21.42
N ALA A 46 4.80 -11.48 22.45
CA ALA A 46 4.56 -12.58 23.38
C ALA A 46 3.23 -12.41 24.14
N LEU A 47 2.94 -11.21 24.65
CA LEU A 47 1.68 -10.87 25.31
C LEU A 47 0.48 -11.09 24.39
N ARG A 48 0.57 -10.61 23.13
CA ARG A 48 -0.49 -10.78 22.13
C ARG A 48 -0.77 -12.24 21.83
N ARG A 49 0.28 -13.06 21.71
CA ARG A 49 0.18 -14.51 21.42
C ARG A 49 -0.40 -15.29 22.61
N LEU A 50 -0.19 -14.82 23.83
CA LEU A 50 -0.83 -15.33 25.05
C LEU A 50 -2.22 -14.72 25.31
N LEU A 51 -2.81 -14.03 24.33
CA LEU A 51 -4.14 -13.40 24.41
C LEU A 51 -4.27 -12.33 25.51
N ARG A 52 -3.16 -11.78 26.00
CA ARG A 52 -3.14 -10.64 26.94
C ARG A 52 -3.24 -9.32 26.18
N PHE A 53 -4.35 -9.15 25.48
CA PHE A 53 -4.54 -8.08 24.50
C PHE A 53 -4.42 -6.68 25.10
N ASP A 54 -5.13 -6.39 26.19
CA ASP A 54 -5.16 -5.05 26.79
C ASP A 54 -3.78 -4.59 27.25
N GLU A 55 -2.98 -5.50 27.80
CA GLU A 55 -1.61 -5.21 28.23
C GLU A 55 -0.68 -5.01 27.03
N ALA A 56 -0.78 -5.84 26.01
CA ALA A 56 -0.05 -5.66 24.76
C ALA A 56 -0.38 -4.29 24.12
N ALA A 57 -1.65 -3.90 24.14
CA ALA A 57 -2.12 -2.64 23.56
C ALA A 57 -1.63 -1.44 24.35
N ALA A 58 -1.71 -1.48 25.69
CA ALA A 58 -1.21 -0.43 26.56
C ALA A 58 0.30 -0.21 26.39
N ARG A 59 1.08 -1.30 26.30
CA ARG A 59 2.52 -1.24 26.05
C ARG A 59 2.85 -0.71 24.66
N LEU A 60 2.15 -1.19 23.63
CA LEU A 60 2.33 -0.67 22.27
C LEU A 60 1.99 0.82 22.18
N ARG A 61 0.93 1.27 22.87
CA ARG A 61 0.55 2.68 22.95
C ARG A 61 1.66 3.52 23.59
N ALA A 62 2.22 3.06 24.71
CA ALA A 62 3.35 3.74 25.35
C ALA A 62 4.59 3.79 24.44
N LEU A 63 4.85 2.71 23.69
CA LEU A 63 5.97 2.62 22.77
C LEU A 63 5.80 3.55 21.55
N LEU A 64 4.58 3.70 21.04
CA LEU A 64 4.24 4.56 19.91
C LEU A 64 4.09 6.04 20.28
N ALA A 65 3.88 6.36 21.56
CA ALA A 65 3.83 7.73 22.06
C ALA A 65 5.22 8.40 22.08
N ASP A 66 6.31 7.63 22.01
CA ASP A 66 7.68 8.12 21.88
C ASP A 66 8.15 7.98 20.43
N ASP A 67 8.29 9.10 19.74
CA ASP A 67 8.74 9.19 18.34
C ASP A 67 10.04 8.45 18.04
N ALA A 68 11.03 8.52 18.94
CA ALA A 68 12.31 7.87 18.72
C ALA A 68 12.18 6.35 18.82
N ARG A 69 11.41 5.88 19.79
CA ARG A 69 11.14 4.45 19.98
C ARG A 69 10.23 3.90 18.88
N ALA A 70 9.21 4.64 18.47
CA ALA A 70 8.34 4.31 17.35
C ALA A 70 9.14 4.13 16.05
N ARG A 71 10.04 5.08 15.73
CA ARG A 71 10.95 4.95 14.57
C ARG A 71 11.86 3.73 14.68
N ALA A 72 12.36 3.42 15.87
CA ALA A 72 13.26 2.29 16.09
C ALA A 72 12.59 0.92 15.84
N ILE A 73 11.27 0.82 15.99
CA ILE A 73 10.51 -0.43 15.77
C ILE A 73 9.71 -0.45 14.48
N HIS A 74 9.72 0.63 13.70
CA HIS A 74 8.82 0.85 12.57
C HIS A 74 8.86 -0.30 11.56
N ARG A 75 10.06 -0.71 11.14
CA ARG A 75 10.24 -1.79 10.15
C ARG A 75 9.71 -3.13 10.65
N GLU A 76 9.97 -3.47 11.91
CA GLU A 76 9.48 -4.68 12.55
C GLU A 76 7.95 -4.65 12.69
N LEU A 77 7.36 -3.50 13.02
CA LEU A 77 5.92 -3.34 13.08
C LEU A 77 5.25 -3.57 11.72
N LEU A 78 5.82 -3.01 10.64
CA LEU A 78 5.36 -3.28 9.27
C LEU A 78 5.51 -4.77 8.89
N ALA A 79 6.54 -5.46 9.39
CA ALA A 79 6.71 -6.90 9.18
C ALA A 79 5.66 -7.73 9.94
N LEU A 80 5.30 -7.34 11.16
CA LEU A 80 4.24 -7.99 11.93
C LEU A 80 2.87 -7.83 11.25
N LEU A 81 2.56 -6.62 10.77
CA LEU A 81 1.32 -6.35 10.03
C LEU A 81 1.20 -7.14 8.72
N ARG A 82 2.33 -7.54 8.12
CA ARG A 82 2.34 -8.42 6.95
C ARG A 82 2.15 -9.91 7.27
N THR A 83 2.54 -10.34 8.46
CA THR A 83 2.50 -11.76 8.84
C THR A 83 1.19 -12.16 9.51
N ASP A 84 0.59 -11.25 10.29
CA ASP A 84 -0.66 -11.50 11.01
C ASP A 84 -1.47 -10.19 11.11
N VAL A 85 -2.12 -9.85 9.99
CA VAL A 85 -2.87 -8.60 9.82
C VAL A 85 -4.06 -8.51 10.79
N ASP A 86 -4.74 -9.62 11.05
CA ASP A 86 -5.89 -9.64 11.95
C ASP A 86 -5.45 -9.47 13.41
N GLY A 87 -4.37 -10.15 13.80
CA GLY A 87 -3.84 -10.11 15.16
C GLY A 87 -3.20 -8.79 15.53
N PHE A 88 -2.27 -8.30 14.69
CA PHE A 88 -1.53 -7.06 14.94
C PHE A 88 -2.24 -5.81 14.39
N GLY A 89 -3.07 -5.91 13.36
CA GLY A 89 -3.88 -4.79 12.89
C GLY A 89 -4.85 -4.31 13.97
N ALA A 90 -5.58 -5.23 14.61
CA ALA A 90 -6.43 -4.91 15.75
C ALA A 90 -5.65 -4.27 16.91
N LEU A 91 -4.45 -4.78 17.20
CA LEU A 91 -3.58 -4.27 18.25
C LEU A 91 -3.11 -2.83 17.97
N VAL A 92 -2.66 -2.56 16.75
CA VAL A 92 -2.23 -1.23 16.33
C VAL A 92 -3.40 -0.25 16.31
N ARG A 93 -4.59 -0.69 15.86
CA ARG A 93 -5.81 0.13 15.88
C ARG A 93 -6.20 0.53 17.30
N GLU A 94 -6.09 -0.37 18.26
CA GLU A 94 -6.35 -0.08 19.68
C GLU A 94 -5.27 0.84 20.28
N ALA A 95 -4.00 0.59 19.97
CA ALA A 95 -2.88 1.33 20.56
C ALA A 95 -2.77 2.76 20.01
N ALA A 96 -2.87 2.93 18.69
CA ALA A 96 -2.55 4.18 17.99
C ALA A 96 -3.77 4.83 17.32
N GLY A 97 -4.95 4.20 17.40
CA GLY A 97 -6.16 4.66 16.74
C GLY A 97 -6.26 4.24 15.28
N ALA A 98 -7.45 4.44 14.71
CA ALA A 98 -7.79 4.00 13.36
C ALA A 98 -6.95 4.67 12.27
N ALA A 99 -6.61 5.96 12.42
CA ALA A 99 -5.85 6.70 11.42
C ALA A 99 -4.43 6.15 11.25
N GLN A 100 -3.69 6.00 12.35
CA GLN A 100 -2.32 5.47 12.32
C GLN A 100 -2.28 4.01 11.86
N HIS A 101 -3.24 3.20 12.30
CA HIS A 101 -3.39 1.82 11.82
C HIS A 101 -3.53 1.75 10.29
N ARG A 102 -4.40 2.57 9.69
CA ARG A 102 -4.59 2.60 8.24
C ARG A 102 -3.31 3.00 7.51
N ALA A 103 -2.61 4.03 7.99
CA ALA A 103 -1.35 4.48 7.39
C ALA A 103 -0.29 3.38 7.39
N LEU A 104 -0.13 2.70 8.54
CA LEU A 104 0.81 1.58 8.68
C LEU A 104 0.42 0.37 7.83
N LEU A 105 -0.87 0.05 7.69
CA LEU A 105 -1.32 -1.02 6.78
C LEU A 105 -0.99 -0.71 5.33
N VAL A 106 -1.24 0.52 4.88
CA VAL A 106 -0.91 0.96 3.52
C VAL A 106 0.59 0.83 3.29
N GLU A 107 1.41 1.35 4.21
CA GLU A 107 2.86 1.28 4.12
C GLU A 107 3.37 -0.17 4.11
N ALA A 108 2.84 -1.02 5.00
CA ALA A 108 3.27 -2.40 5.14
C ALA A 108 3.04 -3.22 3.87
N TRP A 109 1.95 -2.98 3.16
CA TRP A 109 1.52 -3.84 2.06
C TRP A 109 1.72 -3.24 0.66
N THR A 110 2.00 -1.94 0.53
CA THR A 110 2.16 -1.28 -0.79
C THR A 110 3.25 -1.93 -1.62
N GLN A 111 4.44 -2.16 -1.05
CA GLN A 111 5.55 -2.79 -1.77
C GLN A 111 5.22 -4.25 -2.14
N ALA A 112 4.62 -5.01 -1.22
CA ALA A 112 4.24 -6.39 -1.46
C ALA A 112 3.25 -6.49 -2.64
N PHE A 113 2.24 -5.61 -2.66
CA PHE A 113 1.26 -5.52 -3.75
C PHE A 113 1.88 -5.11 -5.08
N GLN A 114 2.87 -4.21 -5.08
CA GLN A 114 3.57 -3.82 -6.30
C GLN A 114 4.39 -4.99 -6.90
N MET A 115 4.90 -5.89 -6.05
CA MET A 115 5.75 -7.02 -6.46
C MET A 115 4.97 -8.32 -6.70
N SER A 116 3.80 -8.50 -6.08
CA SER A 116 2.97 -9.70 -6.25
C SER A 116 2.25 -9.67 -7.60
N ARG A 117 2.47 -10.70 -8.43
CA ARG A 117 1.67 -10.94 -9.63
C ARG A 117 0.76 -12.14 -9.38
N GLY A 118 -0.56 -11.93 -9.44
CA GLY A 118 -1.55 -13.00 -9.34
C GLY A 118 -1.84 -13.53 -7.93
N ASP A 119 -1.41 -12.81 -6.89
CA ASP A 119 -1.82 -13.08 -5.50
C ASP A 119 -2.71 -11.94 -5.01
N ASP A 120 -3.95 -12.27 -4.64
CA ASP A 120 -4.94 -11.33 -4.12
C ASP A 120 -4.69 -10.95 -2.66
N ALA A 121 -3.91 -11.72 -1.90
CA ALA A 121 -3.78 -11.50 -0.45
C ALA A 121 -3.28 -10.08 -0.09
N PRO A 122 -2.23 -9.55 -0.75
CA PRO A 122 -1.82 -8.15 -0.55
C PRO A 122 -2.91 -7.14 -0.89
N ALA A 123 -3.67 -7.38 -1.98
CA ALA A 123 -4.75 -6.50 -2.39
C ALA A 123 -5.89 -6.49 -1.36
N ARG A 124 -6.27 -7.65 -0.81
CA ARG A 124 -7.30 -7.75 0.25
C ARG A 124 -6.86 -7.05 1.53
N ALA A 125 -5.61 -7.24 1.96
CA ALA A 125 -5.07 -6.55 3.14
C ALA A 125 -5.07 -5.03 2.96
N LEU A 126 -4.63 -4.54 1.79
CA LEU A 126 -4.64 -3.12 1.46
C LEU A 126 -6.05 -2.53 1.42
N LEU A 127 -7.03 -3.25 0.86
CA LEU A 127 -8.40 -2.75 0.74
C LEU A 127 -8.98 -2.35 2.11
N GLY A 128 -8.73 -3.15 3.16
CA GLY A 128 -9.17 -2.85 4.53
C GLY A 128 -8.59 -1.54 5.09
N GLY A 129 -7.34 -1.21 4.75
CA GLY A 129 -6.72 0.07 5.13
C GLY A 129 -7.20 1.25 4.27
N LEU A 130 -7.35 1.05 2.97
CA LEU A 130 -7.62 2.11 1.99
C LEU A 130 -9.08 2.59 1.94
N VAL A 131 -10.05 1.70 2.17
CA VAL A 131 -11.49 2.05 2.05
C VAL A 131 -11.89 3.13 3.04
N GLU A 132 -11.25 3.15 4.21
CA GLU A 132 -11.61 4.07 5.27
C GLU A 132 -10.79 5.39 5.23
N LEU A 133 -9.80 5.52 4.35
CA LEU A 133 -9.04 6.76 4.19
C LEU A 133 -9.81 7.77 3.32
N ALA A 134 -10.03 8.96 3.88
CA ALA A 134 -10.75 10.05 3.26
C ALA A 134 -9.79 10.88 2.39
N ALA A 135 -9.96 10.83 1.06
CA ALA A 135 -9.04 11.50 0.13
C ALA A 135 -9.18 13.04 0.15
N ASP A 136 -10.36 13.54 0.53
CA ASP A 136 -10.72 14.95 0.66
C ASP A 136 -10.01 15.67 1.82
N ALA A 137 -9.54 14.91 2.83
CA ALA A 137 -8.76 15.45 3.94
C ALA A 137 -7.24 15.51 3.65
N LEU A 138 -6.80 15.06 2.47
CA LEU A 138 -5.39 14.97 2.10
C LEU A 138 -4.97 16.14 1.20
N ALA A 139 -3.67 16.45 1.23
CA ALA A 139 -3.08 17.30 0.21
C ALA A 139 -3.32 16.69 -1.20
N PRO A 140 -3.51 17.50 -2.25
CA PRO A 140 -3.92 17.01 -3.57
C PRO A 140 -3.09 15.84 -4.12
N ASN A 141 -1.76 15.90 -3.99
CA ASN A 141 -0.88 14.82 -4.45
C ASN A 141 -1.11 13.51 -3.70
N ALA A 142 -1.26 13.59 -2.37
CA ALA A 142 -1.56 12.41 -1.53
C ALA A 142 -2.97 11.88 -1.79
N ALA A 143 -3.93 12.75 -2.12
CA ALA A 143 -5.26 12.34 -2.54
C ALA A 143 -5.22 11.55 -3.86
N VAL A 144 -4.43 12.02 -4.85
CA VAL A 144 -4.21 11.28 -6.11
C VAL A 144 -3.57 9.92 -5.85
N GLU A 145 -2.50 9.86 -5.06
CA GLU A 145 -1.81 8.60 -4.75
C GLU A 145 -2.74 7.59 -4.08
N LEU A 146 -3.53 8.05 -3.09
CA LEU A 146 -4.52 7.22 -2.42
C LEU A 146 -5.55 6.67 -3.41
N ARG A 147 -6.08 7.51 -4.30
CA ARG A 147 -7.07 7.11 -5.31
C ARG A 147 -6.47 6.09 -6.27
N LEU A 148 -5.24 6.32 -6.75
CA LEU A 148 -4.56 5.40 -7.66
C LEU A 148 -4.31 4.03 -7.03
N LEU A 149 -3.81 4.01 -5.80
CA LEU A 149 -3.57 2.77 -5.08
C LEU A 149 -4.88 2.02 -4.84
N ARG A 150 -5.94 2.72 -4.43
CA ARG A 150 -7.27 2.13 -4.22
C ARG A 150 -7.89 1.59 -5.51
N ALA A 151 -7.75 2.32 -6.61
CA ALA A 151 -8.22 1.90 -7.92
C ALA A 151 -7.52 0.60 -8.36
N ARG A 152 -6.19 0.53 -8.23
CA ARG A 152 -5.40 -0.64 -8.59
C ARG A 152 -5.75 -1.86 -7.74
N VAL A 153 -5.87 -1.68 -6.43
CA VAL A 153 -6.30 -2.75 -5.51
C VAL A 153 -7.70 -3.27 -5.87
N ARG A 154 -8.65 -2.37 -6.14
CA ARG A 154 -10.01 -2.74 -6.55
C ARG A 154 -10.03 -3.45 -7.91
N ALA A 155 -9.20 -3.01 -8.86
CA ALA A 155 -9.07 -3.63 -10.17
C ALA A 155 -8.54 -5.07 -10.06
N GLU A 156 -7.52 -5.31 -9.24
CA GLU A 156 -6.95 -6.64 -9.00
C GLU A 156 -8.00 -7.58 -8.39
N LEU A 157 -8.80 -7.07 -7.44
CA LEU A 157 -9.90 -7.82 -6.81
C LEU A 157 -11.16 -7.94 -7.69
N GLY A 158 -11.10 -7.54 -8.97
CA GLY A 158 -12.22 -7.63 -9.90
C GLY A 158 -13.37 -6.63 -9.66
N MET A 159 -13.20 -5.65 -8.78
CA MET A 159 -14.19 -4.62 -8.44
C MET A 159 -14.20 -3.48 -9.47
N ARG A 160 -14.43 -3.81 -10.76
CA ARG A 160 -14.20 -2.94 -11.91
C ARG A 160 -14.88 -1.56 -11.83
N ALA A 161 -16.16 -1.52 -11.44
CA ALA A 161 -16.90 -0.25 -11.34
C ALA A 161 -16.27 0.71 -10.31
N ARG A 162 -15.96 0.20 -9.11
CA ARG A 162 -15.32 1.00 -8.05
C ARG A 162 -13.88 1.38 -8.38
N ALA A 163 -13.17 0.54 -9.15
CA ALA A 163 -11.85 0.88 -9.65
C ALA A 163 -11.92 2.04 -10.66
N ARG A 164 -12.88 1.98 -11.59
CA ARG A 164 -13.15 3.06 -12.56
C ARG A 164 -13.45 4.38 -11.84
N GLU A 165 -14.35 4.39 -10.86
CA GLU A 165 -14.67 5.57 -10.06
C GLU A 165 -13.43 6.21 -9.42
N ASP A 166 -12.50 5.39 -8.90
CA ASP A 166 -11.28 5.91 -8.28
C ASP A 166 -10.27 6.44 -9.30
N TYR A 167 -10.13 5.78 -10.45
CA TYR A 167 -9.28 6.28 -11.53
C TYR A 167 -9.83 7.58 -12.12
N GLU A 168 -11.14 7.69 -12.33
CA GLU A 168 -11.79 8.93 -12.80
C GLU A 168 -11.62 10.07 -11.79
N ALA A 169 -11.78 9.78 -10.48
CA ALA A 169 -11.52 10.76 -9.43
C ALA A 169 -10.03 11.19 -9.39
N ALA A 170 -9.10 10.25 -9.57
CA ALA A 170 -7.67 10.56 -9.65
C ALA A 170 -7.35 11.42 -10.88
N LEU A 171 -7.95 11.11 -12.03
CA LEU A 171 -7.79 11.85 -13.27
C LEU A 171 -8.28 13.30 -13.12
N SER A 172 -9.46 13.48 -12.53
CA SER A 172 -10.02 14.83 -12.28
C SER A 172 -9.13 15.66 -11.36
N LEU A 173 -8.51 15.05 -10.34
CA LEU A 173 -7.54 15.73 -9.48
C LEU A 173 -6.26 16.08 -10.24
N LEU A 174 -5.75 15.16 -11.07
CA LEU A 174 -4.55 15.39 -11.89
C LEU A 174 -4.74 16.52 -12.89
N ASP A 175 -5.92 16.64 -13.51
CA ASP A 175 -6.24 17.72 -14.45
C ASP A 175 -6.30 19.11 -13.77
N ALA A 176 -6.53 19.15 -12.46
CA ALA A 176 -6.49 20.38 -11.65
C ALA A 176 -5.07 20.72 -11.15
N LEU A 177 -4.10 19.83 -11.35
CA LEU A 177 -2.72 19.98 -10.87
C LEU A 177 -1.76 20.37 -12.01
N PRO A 178 -0.58 20.92 -11.68
CA PRO A 178 0.45 21.19 -12.68
C PRO A 178 0.83 19.92 -13.46
N GLN A 179 0.98 20.04 -14.77
CA GLN A 179 1.26 18.90 -15.68
C GLN A 179 2.53 18.11 -15.35
N GLU A 180 3.47 18.69 -14.59
CA GLU A 180 4.75 18.07 -14.23
C GLU A 180 4.73 17.30 -12.91
N LEU A 181 3.54 16.99 -12.39
CA LEU A 181 3.44 16.22 -11.16
C LEU A 181 3.96 14.79 -11.36
N ALA A 182 5.12 14.49 -10.79
CA ALA A 182 5.57 13.13 -10.56
C ALA A 182 5.01 12.61 -9.22
N LEU A 183 4.75 11.30 -9.15
CA LEU A 183 4.36 10.61 -7.91
C LEU A 183 5.43 9.54 -7.57
N PRO A 184 6.56 9.94 -6.94
CA PRO A 184 7.70 9.06 -6.72
C PRO A 184 7.39 7.86 -5.83
N SER A 185 6.47 8.00 -4.87
CA SER A 185 6.01 6.92 -3.99
C SER A 185 5.38 5.75 -4.76
N LEU A 186 4.81 6.04 -5.93
CA LEU A 186 4.24 5.06 -6.85
C LEU A 186 5.16 4.76 -8.05
N GLY A 187 6.34 5.39 -8.11
CA GLY A 187 7.25 5.28 -9.25
C GLY A 187 6.69 5.83 -10.56
N LEU A 188 5.70 6.73 -10.52
CA LEU A 188 5.02 7.24 -11.71
C LEU A 188 5.60 8.59 -12.14
N ARG A 189 6.17 8.61 -13.36
CA ARG A 189 6.64 9.84 -14.02
C ARG A 189 5.53 10.57 -14.77
N GLU A 190 4.59 9.83 -15.37
CA GLU A 190 3.40 10.37 -16.03
C GLU A 190 2.13 9.76 -15.42
N PRO A 191 1.70 10.22 -14.23
CA PRO A 191 0.55 9.64 -13.55
C PRO A 191 -0.73 9.75 -14.38
N ARG A 192 -0.90 10.86 -15.11
CA ARG A 192 -2.08 11.07 -15.96
C ARG A 192 -2.17 10.05 -17.11
N ALA A 193 -1.08 9.87 -17.85
CA ALA A 193 -1.03 8.88 -18.93
C ALA A 193 -1.24 7.45 -18.38
N ARG A 194 -0.66 7.15 -17.21
CA ARG A 194 -0.89 5.88 -16.53
C ARG A 194 -2.35 5.65 -16.17
N VAL A 195 -3.06 6.67 -15.66
CA VAL A 195 -4.49 6.57 -15.33
C VAL A 195 -5.33 6.27 -16.56
N LEU A 196 -5.09 7.00 -17.65
CA LEU A 196 -5.83 6.80 -18.90
C LEU A 196 -5.60 5.40 -19.50
N PHE A 197 -4.37 4.90 -19.43
CA PHE A 197 -4.05 3.54 -19.83
C PHE A 197 -4.84 2.49 -19.01
N GLU A 198 -4.89 2.64 -17.69
CA GLU A 198 -5.65 1.72 -16.81
C GLU A 198 -7.18 1.84 -17.00
N LEU A 199 -7.70 3.05 -17.26
CA LEU A 199 -9.11 3.24 -17.61
C LEU A 199 -9.48 2.54 -18.92
N ALA A 200 -8.62 2.61 -19.94
CA ALA A 200 -8.83 1.90 -21.20
C ALA A 200 -8.87 0.37 -20.99
N ILE A 201 -7.94 -0.17 -20.18
CA ILE A 201 -7.92 -1.59 -19.80
C ILE A 201 -9.22 -1.99 -19.09
N LEU A 202 -9.65 -1.22 -18.09
CA LEU A 202 -10.88 -1.50 -17.35
C LEU A 202 -12.11 -1.47 -18.23
N ALA A 203 -12.19 -0.51 -19.16
CA ALA A 203 -13.28 -0.39 -20.12
C ALA A 203 -13.34 -1.60 -21.05
N LEU A 204 -12.21 -2.02 -21.64
CA LEU A 204 -12.12 -3.22 -22.48
C LEU A 204 -12.55 -4.48 -21.71
N ARG A 205 -12.06 -4.66 -20.48
CA ARG A 205 -12.44 -5.79 -19.61
C ARG A 205 -13.89 -5.78 -19.17
N SER A 206 -14.57 -4.63 -19.30
CA SER A 206 -15.99 -4.47 -19.01
C SER A 206 -16.86 -4.52 -20.29
N GLY A 207 -16.24 -4.65 -21.47
CA GLY A 207 -16.94 -4.63 -22.77
C GLY A 207 -17.34 -3.24 -23.26
N ASP A 208 -16.88 -2.17 -22.61
CA ASP A 208 -17.19 -0.77 -22.96
C ASP A 208 -16.17 -0.25 -23.98
N LEU A 209 -16.36 -0.62 -25.25
CA LEU A 209 -15.42 -0.29 -26.33
C LEU A 209 -15.34 1.22 -26.61
N GLU A 210 -16.45 1.94 -26.43
CA GLU A 210 -16.50 3.39 -26.63
C GLU A 210 -15.69 4.13 -25.55
N ALA A 211 -15.85 3.77 -24.28
CA ALA A 211 -15.03 4.36 -23.22
C ALA A 211 -13.55 3.99 -23.38
N ALA A 212 -13.24 2.76 -23.82
CA ALA A 212 -11.87 2.35 -24.09
C ALA A 212 -11.24 3.18 -25.22
N ARG A 213 -11.97 3.36 -26.34
CA ARG A 213 -11.56 4.21 -27.47
C ARG A 213 -11.32 5.65 -27.03
N ALA A 214 -12.21 6.22 -26.22
CA ALA A 214 -12.08 7.58 -25.72
C ALA A 214 -10.81 7.73 -24.87
N ALA A 215 -10.61 6.84 -23.89
CA ALA A 215 -9.45 6.86 -23.01
C ALA A 215 -8.13 6.68 -23.78
N THR A 216 -8.07 5.75 -24.75
CA THR A 216 -6.89 5.54 -25.61
C THR A 216 -6.60 6.77 -26.48
N THR A 217 -7.61 7.36 -27.10
CA THR A 217 -7.44 8.59 -27.90
C THR A 217 -6.88 9.72 -27.04
N THR A 218 -7.43 9.93 -25.84
CA THR A 218 -6.94 10.96 -24.92
C THR A 218 -5.52 10.67 -24.45
N LEU A 219 -5.19 9.41 -24.13
CA LEU A 219 -3.84 8.99 -23.75
C LEU A 219 -2.82 9.40 -24.81
N LEU A 220 -3.01 8.93 -26.05
CA LEU A 220 -2.06 9.18 -27.14
C LEU A 220 -1.95 10.66 -27.51
N ALA A 221 -3.04 11.42 -27.37
CA ALA A 221 -3.02 12.86 -27.66
C ALA A 221 -2.33 13.72 -26.58
N SER A 222 -1.99 13.17 -25.41
CA SER A 222 -1.56 13.98 -24.26
C SER A 222 -0.36 13.45 -23.48
N THR A 223 0.10 12.23 -23.76
CA THR A 223 1.35 11.71 -23.20
C THR A 223 2.55 12.34 -23.90
N ARG A 224 3.67 12.45 -23.18
CA ARG A 224 4.94 12.92 -23.78
C ARG A 224 5.73 11.76 -24.40
N ASP A 225 5.34 10.52 -24.11
CA ASP A 225 6.02 9.29 -24.55
C ASP A 225 5.05 8.43 -25.37
N VAL A 226 4.61 8.98 -26.50
CA VAL A 226 3.59 8.36 -27.38
C VAL A 226 4.06 6.98 -27.84
N ASP A 227 5.31 6.87 -28.29
CA ASP A 227 5.91 5.61 -28.75
C ASP A 227 5.83 4.51 -27.68
N LEU A 228 6.21 4.81 -26.43
CA LEU A 228 6.12 3.86 -25.33
C LEU A 228 4.68 3.36 -25.12
N TYR A 229 3.71 4.27 -25.10
CA TYR A 229 2.32 3.88 -24.87
C TYR A 229 1.73 3.14 -26.07
N GLU A 230 2.06 3.51 -27.30
CA GLU A 230 1.66 2.74 -28.48
C GLU A 230 2.19 1.30 -28.42
N ASP A 231 3.47 1.12 -28.12
CA ASP A 231 4.08 -0.21 -27.97
C ASP A 231 3.41 -1.01 -26.86
N MET A 232 3.15 -0.39 -25.70
CA MET A 232 2.44 -1.03 -24.60
C MET A 232 1.01 -1.44 -24.97
N LEU A 233 0.29 -0.61 -25.73
CA LEU A 233 -1.06 -0.91 -26.22
C LEU A 233 -1.02 -2.06 -27.22
N ARG A 234 -0.11 -2.04 -28.21
CA ARG A 234 0.06 -3.10 -29.22
C ARG A 234 0.47 -4.44 -28.62
N ALA A 235 1.30 -4.43 -27.58
CA ALA A 235 1.75 -5.64 -26.90
C ALA A 235 0.61 -6.41 -26.17
N ARG A 236 -0.55 -5.77 -25.97
CA ARG A 236 -1.67 -6.34 -25.23
C ARG A 236 -2.81 -6.76 -26.15
N ALA A 237 -3.08 -8.07 -26.17
CA ALA A 237 -4.14 -8.65 -27.00
C ALA A 237 -5.53 -8.05 -26.77
N GLU A 238 -5.84 -7.58 -25.55
CA GLU A 238 -7.11 -6.91 -25.22
C GLU A 238 -7.34 -5.61 -26.02
N PHE A 239 -6.29 -4.97 -26.54
CA PHE A 239 -6.37 -3.77 -27.37
C PHE A 239 -6.52 -4.05 -28.87
N ALA A 240 -6.58 -5.32 -29.30
CA ALA A 240 -6.79 -5.66 -30.71
C ALA A 240 -7.98 -4.92 -31.37
N PRO A 241 -9.13 -4.72 -30.71
CA PRO A 241 -10.24 -3.95 -31.28
C PRO A 241 -9.95 -2.46 -31.50
N LEU A 242 -8.89 -1.92 -30.87
CA LEU A 242 -8.52 -0.51 -30.90
C LEU A 242 -7.30 -0.21 -31.79
N LEU A 243 -6.72 -1.21 -32.47
CA LEU A 243 -5.58 -1.03 -33.38
C LEU A 243 -5.80 0.10 -34.42
N PRO A 244 -6.99 0.28 -35.04
CA PRO A 244 -7.19 1.38 -35.98
C PRO A 244 -7.04 2.78 -35.36
N VAL A 245 -7.32 2.92 -34.07
CA VAL A 245 -7.17 4.18 -33.32
C VAL A 245 -5.69 4.42 -33.02
N ILE A 246 -4.99 3.36 -32.60
CA ILE A 246 -3.56 3.38 -32.29
C ILE A 246 -2.77 3.73 -33.56
N ASP A 247 -3.03 3.06 -34.67
CA ASP A 247 -2.33 3.30 -35.94
C ASP A 247 -2.68 4.67 -36.57
N GLY A 248 -3.82 5.24 -36.21
CA GLY A 248 -4.23 6.57 -36.65
C GLY A 248 -3.53 7.72 -35.89
N ALA A 249 -3.01 7.45 -34.69
CA ALA A 249 -2.23 8.41 -33.91
C ALA A 249 -0.80 8.54 -34.47
N ALA A 250 -0.12 7.42 -34.70
CA ALA A 250 1.23 7.36 -35.29
C ALA A 250 1.40 8.17 -36.59
N ARG A 251 0.34 8.29 -37.40
CA ARG A 251 0.38 9.02 -38.68
C ARG A 251 0.28 10.55 -38.55
N ARG A 252 0.04 11.09 -37.35
CA ARG A 252 -0.05 12.54 -37.14
C ARG A 252 1.31 13.20 -36.86
N ASP A 253 2.34 12.39 -36.58
CA ASP A 253 3.69 12.86 -36.26
C ASP A 253 4.69 12.71 -37.45
N ASP A 254 4.24 12.21 -38.60
CA ASP A 254 5.02 12.22 -39.85
C ASP A 254 4.75 13.55 -40.62
N PRO A 255 5.74 14.46 -40.75
CA PRO A 255 5.58 15.74 -41.45
C PRO A 255 5.41 15.62 -42.97
#